data_AF-A0A3M1FQU4-F1
#
_entry.id   AF-A0A3M1FQU4-F1
#
_cell.length_a   1.000
_cell.length_b   1.000
_cell.length_c   1.000
_cell.angle_alpha   90.00
_cell.angle_beta   90.00
_cell.angle_gamma   90.00
#
_symmetry.space_group_name_H-M   'P 1'
#
loop_
_entity.id
_entity.type
_entity.pdbx_description
1 polymer ?
#
loop_
_entity_poly.entity_id
_entity_poly.type
_entity_poly.pdbx_seq_one_letter_code
_entity_poly.pdbx_strand_id
1 'polypeptide(L)'
;MAKSKDQTVNGPKVAAQILARMSPENKERIMKAISTSHPELAGKIQENLLNFSDIVNITPKSVQVLLTEINERDLILSLKNVEEEISEYLYNNMSASRRKYIM
;
A
#
# COMPACT_ATOMS: atom_id res chain seq x y z
N MET A 1 36.17 18.36 11.16
CA MET A 1 35.45 17.43 10.26
C MET A 1 34.00 17.35 10.73
N ALA A 2 33.11 18.07 10.07
CA ALA A 2 31.69 18.07 10.44
C ALA A 2 31.05 16.77 9.94
N LYS A 3 30.55 15.94 10.86
CA LYS A 3 29.64 14.84 10.52
C LYS A 3 28.42 15.47 9.84
N SER A 4 28.27 15.24 8.54
CA SER A 4 27.02 15.48 7.83
C SER A 4 25.93 14.75 8.58
N LYS A 5 24.88 15.49 8.93
CA LYS A 5 23.68 14.98 9.57
C LYS A 5 23.00 14.10 8.52
N ASP A 6 23.43 12.84 8.40
CA ASP A 6 22.70 11.82 7.67
C ASP A 6 21.34 11.74 8.37
N GLN A 7 20.37 12.47 7.83
CA GLN A 7 18.99 12.12 8.03
C GLN A 7 18.94 10.66 7.60
N THR A 8 18.53 9.77 8.49
CA THR A 8 18.28 8.37 8.16
C THR A 8 17.11 8.34 7.17
N VAL A 9 17.40 8.61 5.91
CA VAL A 9 16.43 8.59 4.82
C VAL A 9 16.17 7.12 4.56
N ASN A 10 14.90 6.71 4.72
CA ASN A 10 14.48 5.38 4.29
C ASN A 10 14.55 5.33 2.75
N GLY A 11 15.72 4.94 2.22
CA GLY A 11 16.04 4.91 0.80
C GLY A 11 15.01 4.13 -0.05
N PRO A 12 14.59 2.91 0.35
CA PRO A 12 13.54 2.18 -0.35
C PRO A 12 12.23 2.97 -0.47
N LYS A 13 11.80 3.65 0.60
CA LYS A 13 10.59 4.49 0.58
C LYS A 13 10.72 5.66 -0.39
N VAL A 14 11.88 6.34 -0.41
CA VAL A 14 12.12 7.45 -1.35
C VAL A 14 12.18 6.94 -2.79
N ALA A 15 12.84 5.81 -3.04
CA ALA A 15 12.87 5.19 -4.36
C ALA A 15 11.46 4.85 -4.85
N ALA A 16 10.61 4.29 -3.99
CA ALA A 16 9.22 4.00 -4.34
C ALA A 16 8.42 5.27 -4.69
N GLN A 17 8.60 6.37 -3.95
CA GLN A 17 7.96 7.66 -4.25
C GLN A 17 8.41 8.24 -5.60
N ILE A 18 9.69 8.09 -5.94
CA ILE A 18 10.22 8.51 -7.25
C ILE A 18 9.56 7.66 -8.33
N LEU A 19 9.64 6.33 -8.19
CA LEU A 19 9.08 5.38 -9.14
C LEU A 19 7.58 5.59 -9.35
N ALA A 20 6.82 5.87 -8.28
CA ALA A 20 5.38 6.12 -8.32
C ALA A 20 5.00 7.26 -9.29
N ARG A 21 5.88 8.25 -9.47
CA ARG A 21 5.68 9.42 -10.36
C ARG A 21 6.18 9.21 -11.79
N MET A 22 6.85 8.09 -12.07
CA MET A 22 7.35 7.78 -13.41
C MET A 22 6.27 7.15 -14.27
N SER A 23 6.46 7.17 -15.60
CA SER A 23 5.59 6.44 -16.52
C SER A 23 5.62 4.93 -16.21
N PRO A 24 4.52 4.20 -16.44
CA PRO A 24 4.45 2.76 -16.17
C PRO A 24 5.61 1.97 -16.81
N GLU A 25 5.98 2.30 -18.05
CA GLU A 25 7.03 1.61 -18.80
C GLU A 25 8.41 1.82 -18.14
N ASN A 26 8.69 3.03 -17.67
CA ASN A 26 9.95 3.34 -17.01
C ASN A 26 10.03 2.70 -15.62
N LYS A 27 8.93 2.73 -14.87
CA LYS A 27 8.82 2.07 -13.57
C LYS A 27 9.10 0.58 -13.69
N GLU A 28 8.46 -0.10 -14.66
CA GLU A 28 8.66 -1.53 -14.92
C GLU A 28 10.11 -1.83 -15.30
N ARG A 29 10.68 -1.06 -16.24
CA ARG A 29 12.07 -1.23 -16.68
C ARG A 29 13.07 -1.12 -15.53
N ILE A 30 12.90 -0.11 -14.67
CA ILE A 30 13.79 0.13 -13.53
C ILE A 30 13.60 -0.96 -12.47
N MET A 31 12.35 -1.30 -12.13
CA MET A 31 12.08 -2.37 -11.17
C MET A 31 12.66 -3.70 -11.64
N LYS A 32 12.56 -4.04 -12.93
CA LYS A 32 13.16 -5.26 -13.49
C LYS A 32 14.68 -5.28 -13.35
N ALA A 33 15.35 -4.15 -13.58
CA ALA A 33 16.79 -4.04 -13.38
C ALA A 33 17.18 -4.21 -11.90
N ILE A 34 16.44 -3.57 -10.97
CA ILE A 34 16.67 -3.70 -9.53
C ILE A 34 16.44 -5.14 -9.07
N SER A 35 15.34 -5.78 -9.49
CA SER A 35 15.03 -7.18 -9.13
C SER A 35 16.10 -8.16 -9.61
N THR A 36 16.73 -7.88 -10.75
CA THR A 36 17.80 -8.74 -11.30
C THR A 36 19.08 -8.66 -10.47
N SER A 37 19.47 -7.45 -10.04
CA SER A 37 20.73 -7.25 -9.31
C SER A 37 20.60 -7.35 -7.79
N HIS A 38 19.45 -6.94 -7.24
CA HIS A 38 19.19 -6.78 -5.80
C HIS A 38 17.74 -7.14 -5.46
N PRO A 39 17.37 -8.43 -5.47
CA PRO A 39 15.99 -8.88 -5.26
C PRO A 39 15.39 -8.46 -3.92
N GLU A 40 16.19 -8.46 -2.84
CA GLU A 40 15.74 -8.02 -1.52
C GLU A 40 15.38 -6.52 -1.50
N LEU A 41 16.16 -5.68 -2.19
CA LEU A 41 15.90 -4.25 -2.30
C LEU A 41 14.65 -3.99 -3.15
N ALA A 42 14.49 -4.74 -4.24
CA ALA A 42 13.29 -4.67 -5.06
C ALA A 42 12.02 -4.97 -4.25
N GLY A 43 12.06 -6.01 -3.40
CA GLY A 43 10.96 -6.33 -2.48
C GLY A 43 10.61 -5.15 -1.56
N LYS A 44 11.61 -4.57 -0.89
CA LYS A 44 11.42 -3.40 -0.01
C LYS A 44 10.86 -2.19 -0.75
N ILE A 45 11.31 -1.93 -1.98
CA ILE A 45 10.78 -0.83 -2.79
C ILE A 45 9.33 -1.11 -3.20
N GLN A 46 9.03 -2.34 -3.60
CA GLN A 46 7.70 -2.76 -4.03
C GLN A 46 6.67 -2.67 -2.90
N GLU A 47 7.03 -3.05 -1.67
CA GLU A 47 6.20 -2.85 -0.49
C GLU A 47 5.84 -1.38 -0.25
N ASN A 48 6.72 -0.45 -0.65
CA ASN A 48 6.50 0.99 -0.54
C ASN A 48 5.78 1.60 -1.77
N LEU A 49 5.47 0.82 -2.82
CA LEU A 49 4.71 1.27 -3.99
C LEU A 49 3.19 1.13 -3.82
N LEU A 50 2.74 0.20 -2.98
CA LEU A 50 1.33 -0.03 -2.72
C LEU A 50 0.78 1.06 -1.81
N ASN A 51 -0.25 1.75 -2.28
CA ASN A 51 -1.00 2.73 -1.51
C ASN A 51 -2.29 2.10 -1.01
N PHE A 52 -2.83 2.65 0.08
CA PHE A 52 -4.13 2.21 0.60
C PHE A 52 -5.25 2.37 -0.45
N SER A 53 -5.16 3.38 -1.32
CA SER A 53 -6.10 3.61 -2.43
C SER A 53 -6.14 2.47 -3.44
N ASP A 54 -5.07 1.67 -3.56
CA ASP A 54 -5.02 0.57 -4.53
C ASP A 54 -5.97 -0.59 -4.17
N ILE A 55 -6.57 -0.56 -2.96
CA ILE A 55 -7.50 -1.58 -2.48
C ILE A 55 -8.73 -1.74 -3.37
N VAL A 56 -9.15 -0.69 -4.06
CA VAL A 56 -10.31 -0.71 -4.99
C VAL A 56 -10.02 -1.54 -6.24
N ASN A 57 -8.75 -1.75 -6.58
CA ASN A 57 -8.32 -2.55 -7.73
C ASN A 57 -8.22 -4.04 -7.41
N ILE A 58 -8.34 -4.43 -6.14
CA ILE A 58 -8.30 -5.83 -5.71
C ILE A 58 -9.67 -6.46 -5.96
N THR A 59 -9.73 -7.74 -6.36
CA THR A 59 -11.03 -8.39 -6.61
C THR A 59 -11.90 -8.45 -5.34
N PRO A 60 -13.24 -8.39 -5.46
CA PRO A 60 -14.16 -8.49 -4.31
C PRO A 60 -13.87 -9.69 -3.40
N LYS A 61 -13.61 -10.86 -4.02
CA LYS A 61 -13.31 -12.10 -3.28
C LYS A 61 -12.00 -11.99 -2.48
N SER A 62 -10.96 -11.41 -3.07
CA SER A 62 -9.68 -11.20 -2.38
C SER A 62 -9.80 -10.19 -1.24
N VAL A 63 -10.57 -9.11 -1.43
CA VAL A 63 -10.83 -8.12 -0.36
C VAL A 63 -11.65 -8.73 0.77
N GLN A 64 -12.65 -9.56 0.47
CA GLN A 64 -13.41 -10.28 1.49
C GLN A 64 -12.52 -11.17 2.36
N VAL A 65 -11.59 -11.91 1.75
CA VAL A 65 -10.59 -12.73 2.48
C VAL A 65 -9.65 -11.83 3.29
N LEU A 66 -9.15 -10.74 2.71
CA LEU A 66 -8.30 -9.80 3.45
C LEU A 66 -9.02 -9.26 4.70
N LEU A 67 -10.30 -8.91 4.57
CA LEU A 67 -11.08 -8.38 5.67
C LEU A 67 -11.19 -9.40 6.81
N THR A 68 -11.25 -10.72 6.56
CA THR A 68 -11.33 -11.72 7.65
C THR A 68 -10.08 -11.75 8.53
N GLU A 69 -8.93 -11.35 8.01
CA GLU A 69 -7.64 -11.36 8.72
C GLU A 69 -7.38 -10.06 9.50
N ILE A 70 -8.17 -9.01 9.27
CA ILE A 70 -7.99 -7.70 9.90
C ILE A 70 -8.87 -7.62 11.16
N ASN A 71 -8.30 -7.17 12.28
CA ASN A 71 -9.08 -6.91 13.49
C ASN A 71 -9.94 -5.64 13.34
N GLU A 72 -11.03 -5.55 14.10
CA GLU A 72 -12.02 -4.47 13.97
C GLU A 72 -11.43 -3.09 14.27
N ARG A 73 -10.53 -3.00 15.26
CA ARG A 73 -9.94 -1.74 15.69
C ARG A 73 -9.08 -1.12 14.59
N ASP A 74 -8.22 -1.90 13.95
CA ASP A 74 -7.34 -1.43 12.89
C ASP A 74 -8.15 -1.03 11.65
N LEU A 75 -9.22 -1.78 11.35
CA LEU A 75 -10.13 -1.44 10.28
C LEU A 75 -10.83 -0.10 10.54
N ILE A 76 -11.40 0.10 11.73
CA ILE A 76 -12.03 1.39 12.12
C ILE A 76 -11.03 2.54 12.00
N LEU A 77 -9.80 2.35 12.50
CA LEU A 77 -8.75 3.38 12.43
C LEU A 77 -8.37 3.71 10.98
N SER A 78 -8.27 2.68 10.12
CA SER A 78 -7.94 2.86 8.71
C SER A 78 -9.01 3.64 7.96
N LEU A 79 -10.29 3.51 8.35
CA LEU A 79 -11.42 4.14 7.66
C LEU A 79 -11.65 5.61 8.03
N LYS A 80 -10.96 6.17 9.03
CA LYS A 80 -11.27 7.53 9.53
C LYS A 80 -10.99 8.68 8.55
N ASN A 81 -10.03 8.51 7.64
CA ASN A 81 -9.55 9.57 6.74
C ASN A 81 -9.37 9.06 5.30
N VAL A 82 -10.18 8.09 4.87
CA VAL A 82 -10.10 7.53 3.52
C VAL A 82 -11.12 8.21 2.63
N GLU A 83 -10.85 8.20 1.33
CA GLU A 83 -11.79 8.66 0.33
C GLU A 83 -13.07 7.81 0.37
N GLU A 84 -14.21 8.44 0.06
CA GLU A 84 -15.54 7.81 0.16
C GLU A 84 -15.61 6.53 -0.66
N GLU A 85 -15.08 6.54 -1.88
CA GLU A 85 -14.98 5.37 -2.78
C GLU A 85 -14.33 4.16 -2.09
N ILE A 86 -13.23 4.37 -1.36
CA ILE A 86 -12.52 3.31 -0.67
C ILE A 86 -13.37 2.75 0.47
N SER A 87 -14.02 3.63 1.23
CA SER A 87 -14.87 3.22 2.35
C SER A 87 -16.07 2.41 1.85
N GLU A 88 -16.75 2.86 0.80
CA GLU A 88 -17.87 2.16 0.18
C GLU A 88 -17.45 0.81 -0.39
N TYR A 89 -16.31 0.77 -1.08
CA TYR A 89 -15.76 -0.47 -1.62
C TYR A 89 -15.53 -1.51 -0.51
N LEU A 90 -14.95 -1.08 0.61
CA LEU A 90 -14.73 -1.95 1.76
C LEU A 90 -16.04 -2.38 2.41
N TYR A 91 -16.98 -1.45 2.66
CA TYR A 91 -18.28 -1.78 3.26
C TYR A 91 -19.06 -2.79 2.41
N ASN A 92 -19.08 -2.61 1.09
CA ASN A 92 -19.74 -3.51 0.15
C ASN A 92 -19.19 -4.94 0.18
N ASN A 93 -17.96 -5.11 0.65
CA ASN A 93 -17.29 -6.40 0.80
C ASN A 93 -17.25 -6.92 2.24
N MET A 94 -17.93 -6.27 3.19
CA MET A 94 -18.10 -6.76 4.56
C MET A 94 -19.41 -7.53 4.75
N SER A 95 -19.44 -8.43 5.74
CA SER A 95 -20.70 -9.02 6.20
C SER A 95 -21.61 -7.95 6.83
N ALA A 96 -22.92 -8.14 6.77
CA ALA A 96 -23.89 -7.19 7.29
C ALA A 96 -23.68 -6.88 8.78
N SER A 97 -23.37 -7.90 9.58
CA SER A 97 -23.08 -7.76 11.01
C SER A 97 -21.84 -6.92 11.27
N ARG A 98 -20.76 -7.16 10.50
CA ARG A 98 -19.50 -6.43 10.66
C ARG A 98 -19.63 -4.98 10.20
N ARG A 99 -20.31 -4.73 9.08
CA ARG A 99 -20.61 -3.37 8.59
C ARG A 99 -21.34 -2.55 9.66
N LYS A 100 -22.35 -3.15 10.31
CA LYS A 100 -23.12 -2.50 11.37
C LYS A 100 -22.30 -2.14 12.62
N TYR A 101 -21.23 -2.89 12.91
CA TYR A 101 -20.39 -2.63 14.09
C TYR A 101 -19.38 -1.48 13.86
N ILE A 102 -18.99 -1.27 12.61
CA ILE A 102 -17.91 -0.34 12.22
C ILE A 102 -18.48 1.03 11.82
N MET A 103 -19.71 1.08 11.30
CA MET A 103 -20.48 2.32 11.07
C MET A 103 -21.05 2.86 12.37
#